data_AF-A0A316NNU3-F1
#
_entry.id   AF-A0A316NNU3-F1
#
_cell.length_a   1.000
_cell.length_b   1.000
_cell.length_c   1.000
_cell.angle_alpha   90.00
_cell.angle_beta   90.00
_cell.angle_gamma   90.00
#
_symmetry.space_group_name_H-M   'P 1'
#
loop_
_entity.id
_entity.type
_entity.pdbx_description
1 polymer ?
#
loop_
_entity_poly.entity_id
_entity_poly.type
_entity_poly.pdbx_seq_one_letter_code
_entity_poly.pdbx_strand_id
1 'polypeptide(L)'
;MKTKHRWYIIAAAVLLAAAAAVGILGYFRYGSLVPGAGSGNNAGRELVLEQNYAYARRAQQAGDYETARRMFTELGDYKDARNLELACRSLEARQLMDDGELLAALELFESLGDYPGTDAGLDTVKEKLYQRALDCACAGDYEQACGIWQRLEDYGDSRVLEWRCERVLGWSRDESAAPMFSEENRFTNSYWKEVYACEAGYVVLPEECNADTRFFIYFPGGRDTQIYEDFLYYYIMNPAPNTIALFLYTNGLDYVEEKTKLAVDELDRTAAECGVFAHDVMICGSSLGAYPAMHAAIYCKEDFGITVPCVLSLDAGSDWQETEYTLSREECLKTAQLGTQFYLFESPFVGMDRAPIREMVLTGNDVTIVGCVYDQHERISFDALGMGVIDWALGDRSEPYMSDIYSFNRLAP
;
A
#
# COMPACT_ATOMS: atom_id res chain seq x y z
N MET A 1 33.69 7.99 28.66
CA MET A 1 33.11 8.28 30.00
C MET A 1 31.60 8.23 29.90
N LYS A 2 30.96 7.45 30.78
CA LYS A 2 29.50 7.35 31.05
C LYS A 2 28.64 6.59 30.03
N THR A 3 28.58 5.29 30.29
CA THR A 3 27.45 4.37 30.10
C THR A 3 26.16 4.87 30.79
N LYS A 4 24.99 4.61 30.18
CA LYS A 4 23.63 4.41 30.77
C LYS A 4 22.65 4.11 29.62
N HIS A 5 22.26 2.85 29.39
CA HIS A 5 21.05 2.18 29.93
C HIS A 5 19.73 2.72 29.40
N ARG A 6 19.01 1.89 28.62
CA ARG A 6 17.62 1.51 28.90
C ARG A 6 17.22 0.22 28.17
N TRP A 7 16.88 -0.77 29.00
CA TRP A 7 16.18 -2.00 28.66
C TRP A 7 14.69 -1.69 28.54
N TYR A 8 13.98 -2.34 27.61
CA TYR A 8 12.53 -2.51 27.73
C TYR A 8 12.21 -3.93 28.16
N ILE A 9 11.52 -3.98 29.30
CA ILE A 9 10.91 -5.12 29.98
C ILE A 9 9.45 -5.17 29.49
N ILE A 10 8.97 -6.32 29.05
CA ILE A 10 7.54 -6.65 29.15
C ILE A 10 7.43 -7.97 29.92
N ALA A 11 6.80 -7.88 31.09
CA ALA A 11 6.45 -9.02 31.92
C ALA A 11 5.04 -8.82 32.48
N ALA A 12 4.16 -9.78 32.24
CA ALA A 12 3.11 -10.30 33.14
C ALA A 12 2.46 -11.52 32.45
N ALA A 13 2.88 -12.76 32.75
CA ALA A 13 2.41 -13.65 33.83
C ALA A 13 1.06 -14.33 33.49
N VAL A 14 1.04 -15.55 32.94
CA VAL A 14 1.12 -16.89 33.58
C VAL A 14 0.05 -17.15 34.65
N LEU A 15 -0.82 -18.14 34.41
CA LEU A 15 -1.13 -19.19 35.39
C LEU A 15 -1.70 -20.47 34.75
N LEU A 16 -1.10 -21.58 35.15
CA LEU A 16 -1.38 -22.96 34.78
C LEU A 16 -2.44 -23.60 35.70
N ALA A 17 -3.22 -24.50 35.09
CA ALA A 17 -3.71 -25.79 35.59
C ALA A 17 -4.67 -25.91 36.81
N ALA A 18 -5.82 -26.52 36.46
CA ALA A 18 -6.49 -27.66 37.11
C ALA A 18 -7.16 -27.49 38.50
N ALA A 19 -8.50 -27.67 38.53
CA ALA A 19 -9.14 -28.69 39.37
C ALA A 19 -10.64 -28.88 39.05
N ALA A 20 -11.09 -30.10 39.33
CA ALA A 20 -12.37 -30.74 39.07
C ALA A 20 -13.61 -30.20 39.82
N ALA A 21 -14.76 -30.52 39.19
CA ALA A 21 -16.03 -31.00 39.78
C ALA A 21 -16.98 -30.06 40.55
N VAL A 22 -18.22 -29.95 40.03
CA VAL A 22 -19.55 -30.27 40.63
C VAL A 22 -20.61 -29.55 39.76
N GLY A 23 -21.38 -30.24 38.91
CA GLY A 23 -22.75 -30.73 39.19
C GLY A 23 -23.80 -29.67 38.76
N ILE A 24 -24.90 -29.90 38.03
CA ILE A 24 -25.80 -31.04 37.83
C ILE A 24 -26.67 -30.69 36.60
N LEU A 25 -26.94 -31.62 35.67
CA LEU A 25 -28.31 -32.05 35.30
C LEU A 25 -28.30 -33.23 34.29
N GLY A 26 -28.35 -34.43 34.86
CA GLY A 26 -29.18 -35.58 34.45
C GLY A 26 -29.21 -36.04 32.98
N TYR A 27 -28.28 -36.92 32.60
CA TYR A 27 -28.54 -37.94 31.57
C TYR A 27 -28.87 -39.27 32.26
N PHE A 28 -30.15 -39.64 32.25
CA PHE A 28 -30.62 -40.96 32.66
C PHE A 28 -30.25 -41.98 31.58
N ARG A 29 -29.34 -42.89 31.91
CA ARG A 29 -29.05 -44.10 31.13
C ARG A 29 -29.98 -45.21 31.60
N TYR A 30 -31.02 -45.52 30.82
CA TYR A 30 -31.68 -46.82 30.90
C TYR A 30 -30.94 -47.80 29.99
N GLY A 31 -30.28 -48.78 30.60
CA GLY A 31 -29.86 -49.99 29.90
C GLY A 31 -30.95 -51.05 30.02
N SER A 32 -31.22 -51.77 28.92
CA SER A 32 -31.20 -53.24 28.86
C SER A 32 -31.81 -53.73 27.56
N LEU A 33 -31.10 -54.67 26.94
CA LEU A 33 -31.49 -55.49 25.80
C LEU A 33 -32.92 -56.05 25.89
N VAL A 34 -33.70 -55.86 24.82
CA VAL A 34 -34.74 -56.79 24.38
C VAL A 34 -34.68 -56.85 22.83
N PRO A 35 -34.61 -58.05 22.22
CA PRO A 35 -34.60 -58.19 20.76
C PRO A 35 -36.03 -58.20 20.22
N GLY A 36 -36.36 -57.27 19.32
CA GLY A 36 -37.58 -57.35 18.51
C GLY A 36 -38.14 -56.02 18.01
N ALA A 37 -38.28 -55.92 16.67
CA ALA A 37 -39.28 -55.12 15.94
C ALA A 37 -39.09 -53.59 15.78
N GLY A 38 -38.14 -53.19 14.92
CA GLY A 38 -38.39 -52.48 13.66
C GLY A 38 -39.19 -51.16 13.55
N SER A 39 -39.76 -50.58 14.62
CA SER A 39 -40.60 -49.37 14.51
C SER A 39 -40.32 -48.32 15.61
N GLY A 40 -39.96 -48.74 16.84
CA GLY A 40 -39.73 -47.83 17.97
C GLY A 40 -38.39 -47.06 17.98
N ASN A 41 -37.39 -47.54 17.23
CA ASN A 41 -36.07 -46.89 17.18
C ASN A 41 -36.03 -45.62 16.32
N ASN A 42 -36.98 -45.45 15.40
CA ASN A 42 -36.99 -44.30 14.50
C ASN A 42 -37.61 -43.07 15.16
N ALA A 43 -38.72 -43.22 15.87
CA ALA A 43 -39.38 -42.11 16.57
C ALA A 43 -38.50 -41.49 17.67
N GLY A 44 -37.76 -42.32 18.42
CA GLY A 44 -36.83 -41.82 19.44
C GLY A 44 -35.62 -41.07 18.83
N ARG A 45 -35.13 -41.53 17.68
CA ARG A 45 -34.06 -40.84 16.94
C ARG A 45 -34.52 -39.51 16.35
N GLU A 46 -35.73 -39.49 15.80
CA GLU A 46 -36.33 -38.28 15.22
C GLU A 46 -36.59 -37.21 16.27
N LEU A 47 -37.02 -37.60 17.48
CA LEU A 47 -37.18 -36.69 18.64
C LEU A 47 -35.86 -36.02 19.05
N VAL A 48 -34.76 -36.77 19.05
CA VAL A 48 -33.42 -36.22 19.35
C VAL A 48 -32.96 -35.26 18.26
N LEU A 49 -33.17 -35.61 16.98
CA LEU A 49 -32.84 -34.72 15.85
C LEU A 49 -33.63 -33.41 15.90
N GLU A 50 -34.93 -33.47 16.18
CA GLU A 50 -35.79 -32.27 16.32
C GLU A 50 -35.33 -31.38 17.49
N GLN A 51 -35.00 -31.99 18.63
CA GLN A 51 -34.51 -31.27 19.79
C GLN A 51 -33.18 -30.57 19.50
N ASN A 52 -32.21 -31.27 18.89
CA ASN A 52 -30.92 -30.73 18.51
C ASN A 52 -31.06 -29.60 17.48
N TYR A 53 -31.96 -29.77 16.51
CA TYR A 53 -32.29 -28.72 15.53
C TYR A 53 -32.85 -27.46 16.21
N ALA A 54 -33.78 -27.62 17.16
CA ALA A 54 -34.33 -26.49 17.91
C ALA A 54 -33.27 -25.79 18.77
N TYR A 55 -32.30 -26.52 19.34
CA TYR A 55 -31.18 -25.93 20.06
C TYR A 55 -30.24 -25.17 19.12
N ALA A 56 -29.87 -25.74 17.98
CA ALA A 56 -29.02 -25.10 16.98
C ALA A 56 -29.63 -23.77 16.50
N ARG A 57 -30.95 -23.75 16.25
CA ARG A 57 -31.69 -22.52 15.89
C ARG A 57 -31.66 -21.46 16.98
N ARG A 58 -31.73 -21.85 18.26
CA ARG A 58 -31.63 -20.91 19.39
C ARG A 58 -30.23 -20.34 19.51
N ALA A 59 -29.19 -21.16 19.35
CA ALA A 59 -27.80 -20.70 19.34
C ALA A 59 -27.56 -19.69 18.20
N GLN A 60 -28.03 -20.01 16.99
CA GLN A 60 -27.95 -19.11 15.83
C GLN A 60 -28.66 -17.78 16.09
N GLN A 61 -29.86 -17.79 16.69
CA GLN A 61 -30.61 -16.58 17.04
C GLN A 61 -29.93 -15.75 18.14
N ALA A 62 -29.15 -16.39 19.00
CA ALA A 62 -28.38 -15.72 20.05
C ALA A 62 -27.04 -15.15 19.55
N GLY A 63 -26.67 -15.37 18.29
CA GLY A 63 -25.38 -14.97 17.73
C GLY A 63 -24.24 -15.94 18.04
N ASP A 64 -24.52 -17.09 18.65
CA ASP A 64 -23.52 -18.14 18.89
C ASP A 64 -23.40 -19.03 17.65
N TYR A 65 -22.82 -18.46 16.60
CA TYR A 65 -22.73 -19.08 15.28
C TYR A 65 -21.81 -20.29 15.27
N GLU A 66 -20.73 -20.31 16.06
CA GLU A 66 -19.83 -21.46 16.18
C GLU A 66 -20.57 -22.68 16.75
N THR A 67 -21.31 -22.51 17.85
CA THR A 67 -22.10 -23.58 18.46
C THR A 67 -23.22 -24.04 17.53
N ALA A 68 -23.92 -23.10 16.91
CA ALA A 68 -24.99 -23.40 15.97
C ALA A 68 -24.47 -24.20 14.76
N ARG A 69 -23.35 -23.76 14.16
CA ARG A 69 -22.67 -24.44 13.06
C ARG A 69 -22.35 -25.88 13.43
N ARG A 70 -21.65 -26.12 14.54
CA ARG A 70 -21.29 -27.48 14.99
C ARG A 70 -22.53 -28.37 15.12
N MET A 71 -23.61 -27.87 15.72
CA MET A 71 -24.85 -28.63 15.86
C MET A 71 -25.52 -28.91 14.50
N PHE A 72 -25.53 -27.95 13.57
CA PHE A 72 -26.05 -28.17 12.23
C PHE A 72 -25.19 -29.15 11.42
N THR A 73 -23.86 -29.13 11.59
CA THR A 73 -22.97 -30.14 11.02
C THR A 73 -23.31 -31.55 11.52
N GLU A 74 -23.54 -31.72 12.83
CA GLU A 74 -23.94 -32.99 13.43
C GLU A 74 -25.32 -33.49 12.94
N LEU A 75 -26.22 -32.58 12.60
CA LEU A 75 -27.55 -32.89 12.06
C LEU A 75 -27.53 -33.35 10.59
N GLY A 76 -26.47 -33.05 9.84
CA GLY A 76 -26.30 -33.47 8.45
C GLY A 76 -27.47 -33.07 7.55
N ASP A 77 -28.11 -34.05 6.91
CA ASP A 77 -29.23 -33.84 5.97
C ASP A 77 -30.60 -33.71 6.67
N TYR A 78 -30.64 -33.58 8.00
CA TYR A 78 -31.90 -33.38 8.70
C TYR A 78 -32.49 -31.99 8.40
N LYS A 79 -33.64 -31.96 7.70
CA LYS A 79 -34.31 -30.73 7.25
C LYS A 79 -33.37 -29.87 6.39
N ASP A 80 -33.23 -28.60 6.73
CA ASP A 80 -32.37 -27.60 6.11
C ASP A 80 -31.06 -27.39 6.89
N ALA A 81 -30.69 -28.30 7.80
CA ALA A 81 -29.51 -28.15 8.65
C ALA A 81 -28.23 -27.86 7.86
N ARG A 82 -28.01 -28.53 6.73
CA ARG A 82 -26.87 -28.25 5.83
C ARG A 82 -26.85 -26.80 5.30
N ASN A 83 -28.00 -26.23 4.96
CA ASN A 83 -28.09 -24.84 4.52
C ASN A 83 -27.88 -23.86 5.69
N LEU A 84 -28.40 -24.21 6.86
CA LEU A 84 -28.23 -23.41 8.07
C LEU A 84 -26.80 -23.45 8.61
N GLU A 85 -26.07 -24.56 8.41
CA GLU A 85 -24.65 -24.69 8.69
C GLU A 85 -23.84 -23.68 7.88
N LEU A 86 -24.07 -23.62 6.56
CA LEU A 86 -23.45 -22.63 5.67
C LEU A 86 -23.85 -21.19 6.04
N ALA A 87 -25.12 -20.97 6.39
CA ALA A 87 -25.57 -19.67 6.87
C ALA A 87 -24.85 -19.25 8.17
N CYS A 88 -24.66 -20.17 9.11
CA CYS A 88 -23.93 -19.90 10.35
C CYS A 88 -22.46 -19.58 10.06
N ARG A 89 -21.79 -20.33 9.17
CA ARG A 89 -20.42 -20.02 8.75
C ARG A 89 -20.27 -18.62 8.16
N SER A 90 -21.19 -18.22 7.28
CA SER A 90 -21.17 -16.88 6.69
C SER A 90 -21.35 -15.78 7.73
N LEU A 91 -22.22 -16.01 8.72
CA LEU A 91 -22.43 -15.07 9.83
C LEU A 91 -21.24 -15.04 10.80
N GLU A 92 -20.66 -16.19 11.11
CA GLU A 92 -19.44 -16.34 11.92
C GLU A 92 -18.26 -15.61 11.26
N ALA A 93 -18.06 -15.78 9.95
CA ALA A 93 -17.01 -15.09 9.21
C ALA A 93 -17.18 -13.55 9.25
N ARG A 94 -18.41 -13.05 9.14
CA ARG A 94 -18.71 -11.62 9.29
C ARG A 94 -18.41 -11.13 10.70
N GLN A 95 -18.80 -11.90 11.71
CA GLN A 95 -18.52 -11.56 13.11
C GLN A 95 -17.01 -11.50 13.37
N LEU A 96 -16.25 -12.50 12.93
CA LEU A 96 -14.78 -12.50 13.05
C LEU A 96 -14.16 -11.29 12.33
N MET A 97 -14.69 -10.91 11.17
CA MET A 97 -14.23 -9.74 10.43
C MET A 97 -14.53 -8.42 11.16
N ASP A 98 -15.64 -8.34 11.89
CA ASP A 98 -16.00 -7.19 12.73
C ASP A 98 -15.16 -7.15 14.02
N ASP A 99 -14.79 -8.31 14.56
CA ASP A 99 -13.91 -8.46 15.73
C ASP A 99 -12.42 -8.26 15.40
N GLY A 100 -12.06 -8.17 14.11
CA GLY A 100 -10.68 -7.97 13.63
C GLY A 100 -9.86 -9.26 13.46
N GLU A 101 -10.48 -10.43 13.62
CA GLU A 101 -9.91 -11.77 13.42
C GLU A 101 -9.92 -12.14 11.92
N LEU A 102 -9.26 -11.31 11.11
CA LEU A 102 -9.39 -11.31 9.65
C LEU A 102 -8.90 -12.61 8.98
N LEU A 103 -7.82 -13.24 9.49
CA LEU A 103 -7.32 -14.50 8.92
C LEU A 103 -8.31 -15.65 9.14
N ALA A 104 -8.92 -15.73 10.32
CA ALA A 104 -9.95 -16.72 10.61
C ALA A 104 -11.24 -16.46 9.79
N ALA A 105 -11.60 -15.19 9.60
CA ALA A 105 -12.69 -14.81 8.71
C ALA A 105 -12.44 -15.23 7.26
N LEU A 106 -11.22 -15.03 6.74
CA LEU A 106 -10.80 -15.45 5.40
C LEU A 106 -10.97 -16.96 5.23
N GLU A 107 -10.43 -17.77 6.15
CA GLU A 107 -10.55 -19.23 6.10
C GLU A 107 -12.02 -19.68 6.08
N LEU A 108 -12.88 -19.07 6.90
CA LEU A 108 -14.30 -19.39 6.90
C LEU A 108 -14.98 -18.99 5.58
N PHE A 109 -14.66 -17.82 5.01
CA PHE A 109 -15.22 -17.43 3.71
C PHE A 109 -14.74 -18.34 2.57
N GLU A 110 -13.47 -18.69 2.49
CA GLU A 110 -12.92 -19.60 1.47
C GLU A 110 -13.62 -20.97 1.51
N SER A 111 -13.96 -21.40 2.72
CA SER A 111 -14.58 -22.69 2.96
C SER A 111 -16.08 -22.76 2.61
N LEU A 112 -16.72 -21.63 2.27
CA LEU A 112 -18.13 -21.55 1.87
C LEU A 112 -18.37 -21.87 0.39
N GLY A 113 -17.36 -21.80 -0.47
CA GLY A 113 -17.51 -21.97 -1.92
C GLY A 113 -18.60 -21.05 -2.49
N ASP A 114 -19.48 -21.59 -3.34
CA ASP A 114 -20.51 -20.85 -4.07
C ASP A 114 -21.72 -20.38 -3.20
N TYR A 115 -21.59 -20.36 -1.87
CA TYR A 115 -22.67 -19.87 -1.01
C TYR A 115 -22.97 -18.37 -1.30
N PRO A 116 -24.25 -17.94 -1.32
CA PRO A 116 -24.58 -16.56 -1.67
C PRO A 116 -23.89 -15.52 -0.79
N GLY A 117 -23.23 -14.56 -1.43
CA GLY A 117 -22.53 -13.47 -0.75
C GLY A 117 -21.13 -13.82 -0.24
N THR A 118 -20.61 -15.02 -0.52
CA THR A 118 -19.21 -15.40 -0.25
C THR A 118 -18.24 -14.48 -0.98
N ASP A 119 -18.43 -14.23 -2.29
CA ASP A 119 -17.51 -13.40 -3.08
C ASP A 119 -17.32 -11.99 -2.49
N ALA A 120 -18.43 -11.34 -2.13
CA ALA A 120 -18.37 -10.01 -1.51
C ALA A 120 -17.73 -10.04 -0.11
N GLY A 121 -17.94 -11.12 0.65
CA GLY A 121 -17.29 -11.32 1.96
C GLY A 121 -15.79 -11.56 1.82
N LEU A 122 -15.38 -12.40 0.87
CA LEU A 122 -13.98 -12.65 0.50
C LEU A 122 -13.28 -11.37 0.07
N ASP A 123 -13.89 -10.60 -0.81
CA ASP A 123 -13.32 -9.33 -1.27
C ASP A 123 -13.13 -8.35 -0.10
N THR A 124 -14.14 -8.21 0.76
CA THR A 124 -14.07 -7.31 1.94
C THR A 124 -12.97 -7.74 2.93
N VAL A 125 -12.85 -9.04 3.23
CA VAL A 125 -11.82 -9.51 4.17
C VAL A 125 -10.42 -9.40 3.57
N LYS A 126 -10.27 -9.65 2.25
CA LYS A 126 -8.99 -9.50 1.54
C LYS A 126 -8.54 -8.04 1.52
N GLU A 127 -9.44 -7.10 1.23
CA GLU A 127 -9.15 -5.67 1.30
C GLU A 127 -8.68 -5.24 2.70
N LYS A 128 -9.37 -5.68 3.76
CA LYS A 128 -8.97 -5.38 5.14
C LYS A 128 -7.60 -5.97 5.50
N LEU A 129 -7.31 -7.20 5.06
CA LEU A 129 -6.01 -7.84 5.24
C LEU A 129 -4.92 -7.10 4.46
N TYR A 130 -5.22 -6.68 3.23
CA TYR A 130 -4.31 -5.92 2.38
C TYR A 130 -3.89 -4.61 3.07
N GLN A 131 -4.85 -3.84 3.58
CA GLN A 131 -4.55 -2.63 4.34
C GLN A 131 -3.76 -2.91 5.62
N ARG A 132 -4.11 -3.99 6.35
CA ARG A 132 -3.36 -4.38 7.55
C ARG A 132 -1.90 -4.74 7.22
N ALA A 133 -1.64 -5.39 6.09
CA ALA A 133 -0.28 -5.70 5.66
C ALA A 133 0.52 -4.43 5.35
N LEU A 134 -0.09 -3.47 4.66
CA LEU A 134 0.50 -2.15 4.42
C LEU A 134 0.82 -1.41 5.72
N ASP A 135 -0.12 -1.39 6.67
CA ASP A 135 0.08 -0.76 7.99
C ASP A 135 1.24 -1.43 8.76
N CYS A 136 1.34 -2.76 8.70
CA CYS A 136 2.46 -3.51 9.30
C CYS A 136 3.79 -3.13 8.65
N ALA A 137 3.86 -3.07 7.31
CA ALA A 137 5.08 -2.70 6.60
C ALA A 137 5.50 -1.25 6.92
N CYS A 138 4.57 -0.30 6.95
CA CYS A 138 4.86 1.10 7.30
C CYS A 138 5.29 1.26 8.78
N ALA A 139 4.83 0.37 9.66
CA ALA A 139 5.29 0.30 11.05
C ALA A 139 6.61 -0.47 11.23
N GLY A 140 7.19 -1.02 10.17
CA GLY A 140 8.42 -1.82 10.19
C GLY A 140 8.24 -3.27 10.64
N ASP A 141 7.00 -3.76 10.81
CA ASP A 141 6.68 -5.18 11.08
C ASP A 141 6.60 -5.96 9.75
N TYR A 142 7.76 -6.07 9.09
CA TYR A 142 7.89 -6.68 7.78
C TYR A 142 7.53 -8.17 7.78
N GLU A 143 7.85 -8.90 8.85
CA GLU A 143 7.50 -10.31 8.98
C GLU A 143 5.98 -10.53 8.98
N GLN A 144 5.23 -9.72 9.74
CA GLN A 144 3.76 -9.80 9.72
C GLN A 144 3.21 -9.40 8.36
N ALA A 145 3.74 -8.34 7.75
CA ALA A 145 3.32 -7.88 6.44
C ALA A 145 3.50 -8.95 5.35
N CYS A 146 4.71 -9.54 5.24
CA CYS A 146 4.99 -10.68 4.34
C CYS A 146 4.02 -11.84 4.56
N GLY A 147 3.79 -12.23 5.82
CA GLY A 147 2.87 -13.33 6.15
C GLY A 147 1.43 -13.07 5.70
N ILE A 148 0.96 -11.82 5.78
CA ILE A 148 -0.39 -11.47 5.32
C ILE A 148 -0.46 -11.43 3.79
N TRP A 149 0.50 -10.80 3.10
CA TRP A 149 0.51 -10.79 1.63
C TRP A 149 0.63 -12.19 1.03
N GLN A 150 1.40 -13.08 1.64
CA GLN A 150 1.47 -14.48 1.24
C GLN A 150 0.09 -15.18 1.33
N ARG A 151 -0.74 -14.84 2.32
CA ARG A 151 -2.12 -15.35 2.44
C ARG A 151 -3.09 -14.73 1.43
N LEU A 152 -2.79 -13.53 0.94
CA LEU A 152 -3.59 -12.83 -0.08
C LEU A 152 -3.30 -13.31 -1.50
N GLU A 153 -2.15 -13.94 -1.73
CA GLU A 153 -1.72 -14.49 -3.01
C GLU A 153 -1.76 -13.41 -4.12
N ASP A 154 -2.57 -13.60 -5.16
CA ASP A 154 -2.69 -12.67 -6.30
C ASP A 154 -3.79 -11.60 -6.09
N TYR A 155 -4.24 -11.34 -4.86
CA TYR A 155 -5.15 -10.23 -4.58
C TYR A 155 -4.44 -8.88 -4.71
N GLY A 156 -4.90 -8.04 -5.64
CA GLY A 156 -4.25 -6.76 -5.93
C GLY A 156 -2.80 -6.96 -6.40
N ASP A 157 -1.87 -6.25 -5.78
CA ASP A 157 -0.42 -6.36 -5.98
C ASP A 157 0.29 -7.05 -4.79
N SER A 158 -0.45 -7.85 -4.01
CA SER A 158 0.08 -8.52 -2.80
C SER A 158 1.36 -9.31 -3.06
N ARG A 159 1.45 -10.04 -4.18
CA ARG A 159 2.66 -10.79 -4.54
C ARG A 159 3.88 -9.90 -4.80
N VAL A 160 3.68 -8.71 -5.36
CA VAL A 160 4.76 -7.74 -5.60
C VAL A 160 5.20 -7.12 -4.28
N LEU A 161 4.24 -6.77 -3.42
CA LEU A 161 4.51 -6.21 -2.10
C LEU A 161 5.18 -7.23 -1.16
N GLU A 162 4.79 -8.52 -1.20
CA GLU A 162 5.47 -9.61 -0.50
C GLU A 162 6.94 -9.65 -0.89
N TRP A 163 7.25 -9.76 -2.19
CA TRP A 163 8.62 -9.80 -2.70
C TRP A 163 9.42 -8.56 -2.27
N ARG A 164 8.83 -7.38 -2.37
CA ARG A 164 9.49 -6.12 -2.03
C ARG A 164 9.77 -6.02 -0.52
N CYS A 165 8.82 -6.43 0.30
CA CYS A 165 8.97 -6.48 1.76
C CYS A 165 10.02 -7.52 2.19
N GLU A 166 10.07 -8.69 1.54
CA GLU A 166 11.12 -9.69 1.79
C GLU A 166 12.52 -9.14 1.49
N ARG A 167 12.66 -8.32 0.44
CA ARG A 167 13.93 -7.65 0.12
C ARG A 167 14.35 -6.66 1.21
N VAL A 168 13.43 -5.80 1.65
CA VAL A 168 13.67 -4.83 2.73
C VAL A 168 14.06 -5.55 4.02
N LEU A 169 13.34 -6.62 4.36
CA LEU A 169 13.65 -7.48 5.50
C LEU A 169 15.05 -8.11 5.36
N GLY A 170 15.41 -8.56 4.15
CA GLY A 170 16.74 -9.08 3.83
C GLY A 170 17.84 -8.07 4.15
N TRP A 171 17.70 -6.82 3.71
CA TRP A 171 18.68 -5.76 4.00
C TRP A 171 18.75 -5.41 5.48
N SER A 172 17.60 -5.33 6.17
CA SER A 172 17.57 -5.03 7.61
C SER A 172 18.29 -6.07 8.47
N ARG A 173 18.39 -7.31 7.98
CA ARG A 173 19.06 -8.44 8.64
C ARG A 173 20.51 -8.64 8.21
N ASP A 174 20.93 -8.02 7.11
CA ASP A 174 22.29 -8.16 6.59
C ASP A 174 23.26 -7.22 7.32
N GLU A 175 23.77 -7.68 8.46
CA GLU A 175 24.80 -6.96 9.23
C GLU A 175 26.13 -6.76 8.48
N SER A 176 26.32 -7.45 7.34
CA SER A 176 27.55 -7.36 6.54
C SER A 176 27.47 -6.33 5.41
N ALA A 177 26.27 -5.85 5.08
CA ALA A 177 26.06 -4.85 4.05
C ALA A 177 26.74 -3.53 4.46
N ALA A 178 27.46 -2.91 3.51
CA ALA A 178 27.95 -1.57 3.72
C ALA A 178 26.75 -0.61 3.88
N PRO A 179 26.78 0.29 4.86
CA PRO A 179 25.71 1.27 5.02
C PRO A 179 25.64 2.14 3.77
N MET A 180 24.42 2.42 3.33
CA MET A 180 24.13 3.34 2.24
C MET A 180 24.57 4.75 2.61
N PHE A 181 24.60 5.10 3.90
CA PHE A 181 25.00 6.42 4.39
C PHE A 181 26.28 6.37 5.22
N SER A 182 27.31 7.08 4.76
CA SER A 182 28.60 7.20 5.43
C SER A 182 29.22 8.57 5.21
N GLU A 183 30.26 8.90 5.96
CA GLU A 183 31.02 10.14 5.72
C GLU A 183 31.75 10.12 4.37
N GLU A 184 31.99 8.96 3.75
CA GLU A 184 32.70 8.84 2.47
C GLU A 184 31.85 9.29 1.29
N ASN A 185 30.54 9.00 1.32
CA ASN A 185 29.59 9.39 0.28
C ASN A 185 28.71 10.58 0.68
N ARG A 186 28.97 11.19 1.84
CA ARG A 186 28.31 12.43 2.26
C ARG A 186 28.67 13.57 1.32
N PHE A 187 27.64 14.29 0.88
CA PHE A 187 27.78 15.43 -0.02
C PHE A 187 28.30 16.67 0.73
N THR A 188 29.62 16.87 0.68
CA THR A 188 30.35 17.84 1.53
C THR A 188 30.05 19.32 1.26
N ASN A 189 29.44 19.67 0.12
CA ASN A 189 29.15 21.06 -0.25
C ASN A 189 27.74 21.53 0.14
N SER A 190 27.02 20.75 0.95
CA SER A 190 25.68 21.09 1.41
C SER A 190 25.69 21.83 2.76
N TYR A 191 24.79 22.80 2.91
CA TYR A 191 24.44 23.37 4.22
C TYR A 191 23.69 22.37 5.11
N TRP A 192 23.05 21.38 4.49
CA TRP A 192 22.33 20.28 5.11
C TRP A 192 23.21 19.05 5.24
N LYS A 193 23.46 18.60 6.47
CA LYS A 193 24.40 17.49 6.69
C LYS A 193 23.92 16.16 6.11
N GLU A 194 22.63 15.97 5.92
CA GLU A 194 22.04 14.67 5.58
C GLU A 194 21.76 14.51 4.07
N VAL A 195 22.77 14.80 3.25
CA VAL A 195 22.74 14.55 1.80
C VAL A 195 23.86 13.57 1.44
N TYR A 196 23.53 12.51 0.71
CA TYR A 196 24.44 11.42 0.39
C TYR A 196 24.36 11.05 -1.09
N ALA A 197 25.51 10.73 -1.70
CA ALA A 197 25.57 10.20 -3.05
C ALA A 197 25.31 8.69 -3.04
N CYS A 198 24.46 8.21 -3.96
CA CYS A 198 24.24 6.80 -4.27
C CYS A 198 24.52 6.54 -5.76
N GLU A 199 24.22 5.34 -6.27
CA GLU A 199 24.44 5.00 -7.67
C GLU A 199 23.53 5.80 -8.60
N ALA A 200 22.26 5.94 -8.21
CA ALA A 200 21.26 6.62 -9.02
C ALA A 200 21.36 8.15 -9.00
N GLY A 201 21.88 8.73 -7.92
CA GLY A 201 21.77 10.17 -7.66
C GLY A 201 22.21 10.62 -6.27
N TYR A 202 21.52 11.64 -5.76
CA TYR A 202 21.66 12.13 -4.39
C TYR A 202 20.41 11.82 -3.58
N VAL A 203 20.60 11.27 -2.39
CA VAL A 203 19.56 11.09 -1.39
C VAL A 203 19.65 12.21 -0.36
N VAL A 204 18.52 12.87 -0.11
CA VAL A 204 18.32 13.84 0.96
C VAL A 204 17.48 13.15 2.04
N LEU A 205 18.02 13.05 3.25
CA LEU A 205 17.31 12.49 4.39
C LEU A 205 16.72 13.59 5.27
N PRO A 206 15.54 13.38 5.86
CA PRO A 206 15.03 14.24 6.90
C PRO A 206 15.81 14.04 8.21
N GLU A 207 15.65 14.94 9.18
CA GLU A 207 16.28 14.82 10.51
C GLU A 207 15.78 13.58 11.28
N GLU A 208 14.53 13.19 11.05
CA GLU A 208 13.88 12.03 11.67
C GLU A 208 13.01 11.32 10.62
N CYS A 209 12.97 9.99 10.71
CA CYS A 209 12.07 9.13 9.93
C CYS A 209 11.08 8.41 10.86
N ASN A 210 9.84 8.23 10.42
CA ASN A 210 8.76 7.59 11.16
C ASN A 210 7.67 7.08 10.18
N ALA A 211 6.54 6.60 10.70
CA ALA A 211 5.45 6.07 9.89
C ALA A 211 4.82 7.08 8.92
N ASP A 212 4.98 8.39 9.17
CA ASP A 212 4.50 9.48 8.31
C ASP A 212 5.60 9.98 7.33
N THR A 213 6.74 9.28 7.23
CA THR A 213 7.80 9.67 6.29
C THR A 213 7.31 9.54 4.85
N ARG A 214 7.51 10.61 4.08
CA ARG A 214 7.09 10.73 2.69
C ARG A 214 8.25 10.51 1.73
N PHE A 215 7.95 10.18 0.48
CA PHE A 215 8.98 9.82 -0.51
C PHE A 215 8.83 10.63 -1.79
N PHE A 216 9.98 11.08 -2.31
CA PHE A 216 10.06 11.95 -3.47
C PHE A 216 11.15 11.48 -4.43
N ILE A 217 10.84 11.33 -5.73
CA ILE A 217 11.84 11.08 -6.78
C ILE A 217 11.84 12.23 -7.79
N TYR A 218 13.02 12.76 -8.09
CA TYR A 218 13.23 13.82 -9.07
C TYR A 218 14.03 13.36 -10.29
N PHE A 219 13.43 13.54 -11.47
CA PHE A 219 14.03 13.30 -12.78
C PHE A 219 14.56 14.62 -13.39
N PRO A 220 15.87 14.76 -13.62
CA PRO A 220 16.46 16.00 -14.14
C PRO A 220 16.16 16.24 -15.63
N GLY A 221 16.36 17.47 -16.09
CA GLY A 221 16.27 17.82 -17.51
C GLY A 221 17.46 17.35 -18.36
N GLY A 222 17.40 17.66 -19.66
CA GLY A 222 18.45 17.33 -20.64
C GLY A 222 18.30 15.95 -21.28
N ARG A 223 19.07 15.67 -22.34
CA ARG A 223 19.04 14.37 -23.05
C ARG A 223 19.96 13.38 -22.33
N ASP A 224 19.48 12.90 -21.19
CA ASP A 224 20.21 11.99 -20.29
C ASP A 224 21.56 12.56 -19.80
N THR A 225 21.62 13.88 -19.66
CA THR A 225 22.80 14.59 -19.14
C THR A 225 22.79 14.58 -17.62
N GLN A 226 23.99 14.62 -17.02
CA GLN A 226 24.12 14.71 -15.57
C GLN A 226 23.45 15.97 -15.01
N ILE A 227 22.73 15.82 -13.91
CA ILE A 227 22.02 16.87 -13.18
C ILE A 227 22.99 17.99 -12.77
N TYR A 228 22.54 19.23 -12.92
CA TYR A 228 23.18 20.37 -12.28
C TYR A 228 22.83 20.37 -10.79
N GLU A 229 23.84 20.40 -9.91
CA GLU A 229 23.65 20.41 -8.46
C GLU A 229 22.73 21.55 -7.98
N ASP A 230 22.56 22.62 -8.76
CA ASP A 230 21.64 23.73 -8.49
C ASP A 230 20.23 23.27 -8.12
N PHE A 231 19.64 22.30 -8.83
CA PHE A 231 18.29 21.81 -8.50
C PHE A 231 18.23 21.17 -7.11
N LEU A 232 19.25 20.39 -6.75
CA LEU A 232 19.43 19.83 -5.41
C LEU A 232 19.60 20.95 -4.38
N TYR A 233 20.44 21.96 -4.66
CA TYR A 233 20.66 23.10 -3.77
C TYR A 233 19.35 23.85 -3.49
N TYR A 234 18.53 24.14 -4.52
CA TYR A 234 17.25 24.81 -4.33
C TYR A 234 16.30 24.01 -3.43
N TYR A 235 16.24 22.69 -3.61
CA TYR A 235 15.42 21.84 -2.74
C TYR A 235 15.92 21.83 -1.30
N ILE A 236 17.21 21.59 -1.06
CA ILE A 236 17.73 21.50 0.32
C ILE A 236 17.71 22.84 1.06
N MET A 237 17.52 23.98 0.38
CA MET A 237 17.29 25.26 1.06
C MET A 237 15.92 25.32 1.76
N ASN A 238 14.96 24.51 1.32
CA ASN A 238 13.62 24.45 1.89
C ASN A 238 13.01 23.05 1.62
N PRO A 239 13.59 21.98 2.21
CA PRO A 239 13.17 20.62 1.90
C PRO A 239 11.77 20.34 2.44
N ALA A 240 11.04 19.45 1.78
CA ALA A 240 9.75 19.01 2.30
C ALA A 240 9.96 18.32 3.66
N PRO A 241 9.16 18.66 4.70
CA PRO A 241 9.31 18.06 6.03
C PRO A 241 9.16 16.54 6.00
N ASN A 242 9.91 15.81 6.85
CA ASN A 242 9.82 14.35 7.00
C ASN A 242 9.79 13.60 5.65
N THR A 243 10.64 14.00 4.71
CA THR A 243 10.64 13.47 3.34
C THR A 243 12.02 12.94 2.97
N ILE A 244 12.06 11.70 2.52
CA ILE A 244 13.22 11.12 1.85
C ILE A 244 13.12 11.47 0.36
N ALA A 245 14.11 12.19 -0.17
CA ALA A 245 14.12 12.62 -1.56
C ALA A 245 15.30 12.05 -2.33
N LEU A 246 15.04 11.50 -3.52
CA LEU A 246 16.05 10.99 -4.44
C LEU A 246 16.12 11.89 -5.68
N PHE A 247 17.24 12.57 -5.85
CA PHE A 247 17.57 13.40 -7.01
C PHE A 247 18.45 12.61 -7.97
N LEU A 248 17.88 12.12 -9.07
CA LEU A 248 18.60 11.30 -10.03
C LEU A 248 19.69 12.10 -10.75
N TYR A 249 20.81 11.45 -11.05
CA TYR A 249 21.86 12.05 -11.88
C TYR A 249 21.42 12.29 -13.30
N THR A 250 20.62 11.39 -13.88
CA THR A 250 20.13 11.46 -15.25
C THR A 250 18.68 11.04 -15.29
N ASN A 251 17.96 11.33 -16.37
CA ASN A 251 16.53 11.01 -16.46
C ASN A 251 16.23 9.67 -17.13
N GLY A 252 17.18 9.05 -17.82
CA GLY A 252 16.95 7.78 -18.50
C GLY A 252 15.89 7.88 -19.60
N LEU A 253 15.86 8.98 -20.36
CA LEU A 253 14.86 9.27 -21.39
C LEU A 253 14.62 8.10 -22.37
N ASP A 254 15.69 7.37 -22.73
CA ASP A 254 15.62 6.25 -23.67
C ASP A 254 15.54 4.85 -23.00
N TYR A 255 15.47 4.78 -21.66
CA TYR A 255 15.46 3.54 -20.86
C TYR A 255 14.72 3.74 -19.53
N VAL A 256 13.49 4.25 -19.63
CA VAL A 256 12.72 4.76 -18.49
C VAL A 256 12.39 3.67 -17.46
N GLU A 257 12.09 2.46 -17.92
CA GLU A 257 11.77 1.33 -17.03
C GLU A 257 12.97 0.98 -16.16
N GLU A 258 14.14 0.77 -16.77
CA GLU A 258 15.38 0.45 -16.06
C GLU A 258 15.79 1.59 -15.11
N LYS A 259 15.62 2.84 -15.56
CA LYS A 259 15.92 4.00 -14.71
C LYS A 259 14.99 4.08 -13.51
N THR A 260 13.70 3.80 -13.69
CA THR A 260 12.72 3.77 -12.60
C THR A 260 13.05 2.64 -11.61
N LYS A 261 13.43 1.45 -12.12
CA LYS A 261 13.84 0.32 -11.28
C LYS A 261 15.04 0.66 -10.39
N LEU A 262 16.07 1.26 -10.98
CA LEU A 262 17.23 1.74 -10.22
C LEU A 262 16.84 2.79 -9.17
N ALA A 263 15.96 3.74 -9.52
CA ALA A 263 15.51 4.77 -8.60
C ALA A 263 14.74 4.18 -7.39
N VAL A 264 13.82 3.25 -7.65
CA VAL A 264 13.05 2.58 -6.59
C VAL A 264 13.94 1.69 -5.74
N ASP A 265 14.89 0.96 -6.33
CA ASP A 265 15.82 0.11 -5.57
C ASP A 265 16.67 0.93 -4.57
N GLU A 266 17.15 2.10 -4.98
CA GLU A 266 17.89 3.01 -4.09
C GLU A 266 17.00 3.65 -3.03
N LEU A 267 15.77 4.00 -3.39
CA LEU A 267 14.78 4.53 -2.46
C LEU A 267 14.41 3.47 -1.40
N ASP A 268 14.21 2.23 -1.80
CA ASP A 268 13.87 1.13 -0.88
C ASP A 268 15.02 0.80 0.06
N ARG A 269 16.26 0.79 -0.46
CA ARG A 269 17.44 0.60 0.38
C ARG A 269 17.59 1.73 1.39
N THR A 270 17.37 2.97 0.94
CA THR A 270 17.34 4.15 1.82
C THR A 270 16.28 4.01 2.91
N ALA A 271 15.06 3.66 2.51
CA ALA A 271 13.92 3.51 3.40
C ALA A 271 14.20 2.41 4.44
N ALA A 272 14.74 1.26 4.01
CA ALA A 272 15.11 0.15 4.86
C ALA A 272 16.14 0.55 5.94
N GLU A 273 17.21 1.27 5.56
CA GLU A 273 18.20 1.78 6.52
C GLU A 273 17.62 2.83 7.48
N CYS A 274 16.58 3.54 7.06
CA CYS A 274 15.83 4.47 7.90
C CYS A 274 14.71 3.82 8.74
N GLY A 275 14.47 2.51 8.57
CA GLY A 275 13.39 1.79 9.27
C GLY A 275 11.98 2.19 8.82
N VAL A 276 11.83 2.62 7.57
CA VAL A 276 10.54 3.01 6.96
C VAL A 276 10.30 2.26 5.64
N PHE A 277 9.07 2.29 5.13
CA PHE A 277 8.66 1.59 3.91
C PHE A 277 7.90 2.52 2.96
N ALA A 278 8.37 2.64 1.72
CA ALA A 278 7.75 3.53 0.73
C ALA A 278 6.51 2.89 0.10
N HIS A 279 5.31 3.19 0.59
CA HIS A 279 4.07 2.69 -0.02
C HIS A 279 3.57 3.60 -1.16
N ASP A 280 3.80 4.90 -1.02
CA ASP A 280 3.53 5.91 -2.02
C ASP A 280 4.76 6.78 -2.30
N VAL A 281 4.87 7.26 -3.54
CA VAL A 281 5.98 8.11 -3.97
C VAL A 281 5.42 9.22 -4.86
N MET A 282 5.76 10.46 -4.56
CA MET A 282 5.54 11.57 -5.47
C MET A 282 6.71 11.67 -6.44
N ILE A 283 6.39 11.87 -7.72
CA ILE A 283 7.40 11.95 -8.78
C ILE A 283 7.38 13.35 -9.39
N CYS A 284 8.56 13.90 -9.64
CA CYS A 284 8.71 15.16 -10.35
C CYS A 284 9.74 15.02 -11.47
N GLY A 285 9.50 15.68 -12.60
CA GLY A 285 10.49 15.82 -13.64
C GLY A 285 10.55 17.23 -14.19
N SER A 286 11.75 17.71 -14.49
CA SER A 286 11.94 19.02 -15.14
C SER A 286 12.36 18.86 -16.58
N SER A 287 11.86 19.72 -17.48
CA SER A 287 12.22 19.69 -18.90
C SER A 287 12.04 18.29 -19.50
N LEU A 288 13.02 17.73 -20.20
CA LEU A 288 12.95 16.36 -20.73
C LEU A 288 12.78 15.29 -19.64
N GLY A 289 13.12 15.56 -18.38
CA GLY A 289 12.88 14.66 -17.25
C GLY A 289 11.39 14.50 -16.90
N ALA A 290 10.53 15.42 -17.34
CA ALA A 290 9.10 15.31 -17.15
C ALA A 290 8.48 14.09 -17.85
N TYR A 291 9.06 13.67 -18.99
CA TYR A 291 8.58 12.51 -19.73
C TYR A 291 8.81 11.21 -18.95
N PRO A 292 10.05 10.84 -18.57
CA PRO A 292 10.29 9.67 -17.71
C PRO A 292 9.50 9.71 -16.40
N ALA A 293 9.34 10.89 -15.79
CA ALA A 293 8.53 11.05 -14.58
C ALA A 293 7.07 10.61 -14.74
N MET A 294 6.44 10.88 -15.89
CA MET A 294 5.08 10.41 -16.16
C MET A 294 5.00 8.90 -16.36
N HIS A 295 5.93 8.33 -17.13
CA HIS A 295 5.98 6.89 -17.38
C HIS A 295 6.33 6.10 -16.10
N ALA A 296 7.17 6.66 -15.23
CA ALA A 296 7.56 6.06 -13.95
C ALA A 296 6.36 5.72 -13.05
N ALA A 297 5.23 6.45 -13.16
CA ALA A 297 4.01 6.12 -12.42
C ALA A 297 3.50 4.70 -12.71
N ILE A 298 3.66 4.22 -13.95
CA ILE A 298 3.25 2.87 -14.37
C ILE A 298 4.22 1.84 -13.80
N TYR A 299 5.52 2.04 -14.01
CA TYR A 299 6.56 1.09 -13.58
C TYR A 299 6.62 0.97 -12.05
N CYS A 300 6.46 2.07 -11.31
CA CYS A 300 6.35 2.04 -9.85
C CYS A 300 5.21 1.13 -9.39
N LYS A 301 4.05 1.17 -10.05
CA LYS A 301 2.93 0.31 -9.67
C LYS A 301 3.13 -1.13 -10.13
N GLU A 302 3.42 -1.35 -11.40
CA GLU A 302 3.47 -2.69 -12.00
C GLU A 302 4.63 -3.54 -11.44
N ASP A 303 5.80 -2.94 -11.24
CA ASP A 303 7.00 -3.68 -10.82
C ASP A 303 7.22 -3.67 -9.30
N PHE A 304 6.67 -2.69 -8.58
CA PHE A 304 6.98 -2.48 -7.15
C PHE A 304 5.76 -2.30 -6.23
N GLY A 305 4.54 -2.28 -6.77
CA GLY A 305 3.32 -2.05 -5.98
C GLY A 305 3.24 -0.64 -5.37
N ILE A 306 4.12 0.28 -5.80
CA ILE A 306 4.17 1.65 -5.28
C ILE A 306 3.07 2.47 -5.96
N THR A 307 2.27 3.14 -5.13
CA THR A 307 1.30 4.09 -5.65
C THR A 307 2.01 5.41 -5.97
N VAL A 308 1.66 6.03 -7.10
CA VAL A 308 2.12 7.37 -7.46
C VAL A 308 0.92 8.31 -7.49
N PRO A 309 0.57 8.96 -6.37
CA PRO A 309 -0.63 9.80 -6.28
C PRO A 309 -0.52 11.05 -7.14
N CYS A 310 0.71 11.53 -7.36
CA CYS A 310 0.98 12.80 -8.02
C CYS A 310 2.26 12.74 -8.83
N VAL A 311 2.19 13.26 -10.06
CA VAL A 311 3.33 13.58 -10.92
C VAL A 311 3.35 15.08 -11.19
N LEU A 312 4.49 15.73 -10.91
CA LEU A 312 4.76 17.09 -11.33
C LEU A 312 5.62 17.10 -12.60
N SER A 313 5.13 17.78 -13.62
CA SER A 313 5.89 18.13 -14.82
C SER A 313 6.28 19.60 -14.72
N LEU A 314 7.57 19.89 -14.61
CA LEU A 314 8.11 21.25 -14.49
C LEU A 314 8.70 21.69 -15.82
N ASP A 315 7.94 22.50 -16.55
CA ASP A 315 8.24 23.05 -17.87
C ASP A 315 8.80 21.98 -18.83
N ALA A 316 7.99 20.93 -19.07
CA ALA A 316 8.34 19.87 -20.01
C ALA A 316 8.87 20.47 -21.32
N GLY A 317 10.10 20.07 -21.66
CA GLY A 317 11.00 20.81 -22.54
C GLY A 317 10.45 21.11 -23.94
N SER A 318 10.97 22.20 -24.48
CA SER A 318 10.53 22.97 -25.64
C SER A 318 10.89 22.35 -27.00
N ASP A 319 9.99 21.56 -27.55
CA ASP A 319 9.56 21.67 -28.94
C ASP A 319 8.28 20.83 -29.05
N TRP A 320 7.28 21.31 -29.78
CA TRP A 320 6.01 20.62 -30.09
C TRP A 320 6.19 19.27 -30.84
N GLN A 321 7.42 18.74 -30.86
CA GLN A 321 7.91 17.60 -31.61
C GLN A 321 8.31 16.41 -30.72
N GLU A 322 8.51 16.58 -29.41
CA GLU A 322 8.90 15.49 -28.48
C GLU A 322 7.71 14.57 -28.13
N THR A 323 6.72 14.46 -29.02
CA THR A 323 5.52 13.64 -28.84
C THR A 323 5.83 12.15 -28.71
N GLU A 324 7.01 11.71 -29.17
CA GLU A 324 7.45 10.32 -29.05
C GLU A 324 7.72 9.88 -27.61
N TYR A 325 8.01 10.82 -26.71
CA TYR A 325 8.26 10.57 -25.28
C TYR A 325 7.01 10.75 -24.42
N THR A 326 5.85 11.05 -25.02
CA THR A 326 4.61 11.18 -24.25
C THR A 326 3.95 9.83 -24.03
N LEU A 327 3.12 9.75 -22.99
CA LEU A 327 2.32 8.56 -22.71
C LEU A 327 1.51 8.18 -23.96
N SER A 328 1.64 6.94 -24.39
CA SER A 328 0.74 6.35 -25.37
C SER A 328 -0.70 6.31 -24.83
N ARG A 329 -1.68 6.10 -25.72
CA ARG A 329 -3.08 5.94 -25.30
C ARG A 329 -3.27 4.80 -24.29
N GLU A 330 -2.54 3.70 -24.44
CA GLU A 330 -2.59 2.57 -23.50
C GLU A 330 -2.06 2.98 -22.12
N GLU A 331 -0.93 3.67 -22.08
CA GLU A 331 -0.34 4.19 -20.84
C GLU A 331 -1.22 5.26 -20.18
N CYS A 332 -1.90 6.09 -20.98
CA CYS A 332 -2.91 7.03 -20.47
C CYS A 332 -4.09 6.30 -19.81
N LEU A 333 -4.55 5.17 -20.37
CA LEU A 333 -5.60 4.36 -19.74
C LEU A 333 -5.12 3.71 -18.45
N LYS A 334 -3.87 3.24 -18.40
CA LYS A 334 -3.26 2.69 -17.18
C LYS A 334 -3.19 3.75 -16.09
N THR A 335 -2.57 4.90 -16.37
CA THR A 335 -2.44 6.01 -15.41
C THR A 335 -3.79 6.55 -14.92
N ALA A 336 -4.82 6.56 -15.77
CA ALA A 336 -6.18 6.90 -15.36
C ALA A 336 -6.77 5.88 -14.37
N GLN A 337 -6.51 4.57 -14.56
CA GLN A 337 -6.91 3.53 -13.61
C GLN A 337 -6.15 3.62 -12.29
N LEU A 338 -4.89 4.03 -12.33
CA LEU A 338 -4.08 4.28 -11.13
C LEU A 338 -4.55 5.51 -10.34
N GLY A 339 -5.33 6.41 -10.95
CA GLY A 339 -5.79 7.64 -10.31
C GLY A 339 -4.68 8.67 -10.08
N THR A 340 -3.56 8.57 -10.80
CA THR A 340 -2.44 9.51 -10.71
C THR A 340 -2.87 10.91 -11.16
N GLN A 341 -2.60 11.91 -10.33
CA GLN A 341 -2.84 13.31 -10.66
C GLN A 341 -1.62 13.93 -11.34
N PHE A 342 -1.83 14.58 -12.49
CA PHE A 342 -0.77 15.25 -13.24
C PHE A 342 -0.90 16.76 -13.12
N TYR A 343 0.12 17.41 -12.57
CA TYR A 343 0.21 18.87 -12.54
C TYR A 343 1.32 19.32 -13.47
N LEU A 344 0.92 20.02 -14.53
CA LEU A 344 1.81 20.47 -15.60
C LEU A 344 2.13 21.94 -15.36
N PHE A 345 3.25 22.21 -14.71
CA PHE A 345 3.77 23.56 -14.51
C PHE A 345 4.38 24.03 -15.81
N GLU A 346 3.79 25.05 -16.42
CA GLU A 346 4.19 25.50 -17.76
C GLU A 346 4.37 27.01 -17.79
N SER A 347 5.34 27.44 -18.61
CA SER A 347 5.43 28.82 -19.05
C SER A 347 4.46 29.09 -20.21
N PRO A 348 4.18 30.36 -20.57
CA PRO A 348 3.41 30.69 -21.76
C PRO A 348 4.08 30.27 -23.09
N PHE A 349 5.37 29.93 -23.07
CA PHE A 349 6.19 29.72 -24.27
C PHE A 349 6.71 28.29 -24.41
N VAL A 350 6.87 27.58 -23.30
CA VAL A 350 7.38 26.21 -23.20
C VAL A 350 6.37 25.38 -22.43
N GLY A 351 6.15 24.16 -22.89
CA GLY A 351 5.17 23.26 -22.30
C GLY A 351 4.97 22.06 -23.21
N MET A 352 4.23 21.08 -22.71
CA MET A 352 4.00 19.85 -23.43
C MET A 352 3.03 20.08 -24.60
N ASP A 353 3.20 19.30 -25.67
CA ASP A 353 2.29 19.34 -26.80
C ASP A 353 0.84 19.10 -26.35
N ARG A 354 -0.09 19.87 -26.92
CA ARG A 354 -1.50 19.87 -26.50
C ARG A 354 -2.25 18.64 -26.96
N ALA A 355 -1.80 17.92 -27.99
CA ALA A 355 -2.44 16.70 -28.44
C ALA A 355 -2.27 15.55 -27.43
N PRO A 356 -1.05 15.25 -26.92
CA PRO A 356 -0.87 14.31 -25.81
C PRO A 356 -1.65 14.68 -24.55
N ILE A 357 -1.64 15.96 -24.13
CA ILE A 357 -2.44 16.41 -22.97
C ILE A 357 -3.93 16.13 -23.21
N ARG A 358 -4.44 16.42 -24.41
CA ARG A 358 -5.83 16.12 -24.77
C ARG A 358 -6.10 14.62 -24.66
N GLU A 359 -5.19 13.76 -25.11
CA GLU A 359 -5.34 12.31 -25.01
C GLU A 359 -5.40 11.84 -23.54
N MET A 360 -4.54 12.39 -22.67
CA MET A 360 -4.59 12.12 -21.23
C MET A 360 -5.96 12.47 -20.64
N VAL A 361 -6.50 13.66 -20.95
CA VAL A 361 -7.81 14.10 -20.45
C VAL A 361 -8.95 13.23 -21.00
N LEU A 362 -8.93 12.91 -22.30
CA LEU A 362 -9.96 12.09 -22.95
C LEU A 362 -9.98 10.63 -22.48
N THR A 363 -8.86 10.13 -21.94
CA THR A 363 -8.75 8.79 -21.35
C THR A 363 -9.06 8.76 -19.87
N GLY A 364 -9.37 9.91 -19.25
CA GLY A 364 -9.85 10.01 -17.87
C GLY A 364 -8.77 10.41 -16.84
N ASN A 365 -7.59 10.84 -17.27
CA ASN A 365 -6.55 11.32 -16.34
C ASN A 365 -6.94 12.65 -15.70
N ASP A 366 -6.57 12.82 -14.43
CA ASP A 366 -6.73 14.08 -13.71
C ASP A 366 -5.56 15.01 -14.03
N VAL A 367 -5.76 15.92 -15.00
CA VAL A 367 -4.71 16.82 -15.48
C VAL A 367 -5.04 18.26 -15.10
N THR A 368 -4.09 18.91 -14.42
CA THR A 368 -4.15 20.33 -14.08
C THR A 368 -2.97 21.07 -14.72
N ILE A 369 -3.26 22.05 -15.55
CA ILE A 369 -2.23 22.98 -16.03
C ILE A 369 -2.01 24.04 -14.95
N VAL A 370 -0.75 24.22 -14.56
CA VAL A 370 -0.32 25.22 -13.59
C VAL A 370 0.46 26.30 -14.33
N GLY A 371 -0.21 27.42 -14.61
CA GLY A 371 0.43 28.58 -15.22
C GLY A 371 1.34 29.27 -14.23
N CYS A 372 2.61 29.48 -14.61
CA CYS A 372 3.61 30.13 -13.77
C CYS A 372 3.76 31.61 -14.14
N VAL A 373 3.76 32.51 -13.16
CA VAL A 373 3.99 33.95 -13.40
C VAL A 373 5.39 34.23 -13.92
N TYR A 374 6.38 33.47 -13.44
CA TYR A 374 7.74 33.48 -14.00
C TYR A 374 7.81 32.45 -15.13
N ASP A 375 8.19 32.90 -16.32
CA ASP A 375 8.15 32.15 -17.58
C ASP A 375 9.52 31.67 -18.05
N GLN A 376 10.56 31.86 -17.23
CA GLN A 376 11.89 31.36 -17.54
C GLN A 376 11.95 29.86 -17.26
N HIS A 377 12.41 29.11 -18.26
CA HIS A 377 12.45 27.65 -18.27
C HIS A 377 13.00 27.03 -16.97
N GLU A 378 14.21 27.42 -16.58
CA GLU A 378 14.84 26.89 -15.36
C GLU A 378 14.20 27.43 -14.07
N ARG A 379 13.60 28.63 -14.13
CA ARG A 379 13.04 29.30 -12.97
C ARG A 379 11.81 28.57 -12.42
N ILE A 380 10.98 28.00 -13.29
CA ILE A 380 9.82 27.20 -12.88
C ILE A 380 10.26 26.05 -11.98
N SER A 381 11.31 25.34 -12.37
CA SER A 381 11.87 24.23 -11.60
C SER A 381 12.45 24.69 -10.27
N PHE A 382 13.23 25.78 -10.25
CA PHE A 382 13.81 26.31 -9.02
C PHE A 382 12.76 26.81 -8.04
N ASP A 383 11.72 27.49 -8.52
CA ASP A 383 10.63 27.96 -7.67
C ASP A 383 9.84 26.78 -7.10
N ALA A 384 9.53 25.76 -7.91
CA ALA A 384 8.84 24.57 -7.40
C ALA A 384 9.66 23.81 -6.34
N LEU A 385 10.96 23.63 -6.56
CA LEU A 385 11.83 22.90 -5.63
C LEU A 385 12.14 23.69 -4.35
N GLY A 386 12.35 25.01 -4.45
CA GLY A 386 12.78 25.83 -3.31
C GLY A 386 11.65 26.58 -2.59
N MET A 387 10.47 26.67 -3.19
CA MET A 387 9.32 27.34 -2.62
C MET A 387 8.21 26.32 -2.39
N GLY A 388 8.42 25.29 -1.57
CA GLY A 388 7.37 24.46 -0.95
C GLY A 388 6.31 23.77 -1.84
N VAL A 389 6.40 23.82 -3.17
CA VAL A 389 5.50 23.09 -4.08
C VAL A 389 5.63 21.59 -3.86
N ILE A 390 6.85 21.11 -3.59
CA ILE A 390 7.07 19.69 -3.29
C ILE A 390 6.30 19.25 -2.03
N ASP A 391 6.35 20.05 -0.94
CA ASP A 391 5.60 19.76 0.28
C ASP A 391 4.08 19.78 0.05
N TRP A 392 3.59 20.77 -0.72
CA TRP A 392 2.19 20.83 -1.14
C TRP A 392 1.75 19.60 -1.95
N ALA A 393 2.57 19.17 -2.92
CA ALA A 393 2.28 18.03 -3.78
C ALA A 393 2.26 16.70 -3.01
N LEU A 394 3.16 16.57 -2.03
CA LEU A 394 3.23 15.47 -1.07
C LEU A 394 2.09 15.49 -0.03
N GLY A 395 1.37 16.61 0.12
CA GLY A 395 0.26 16.77 1.04
C GLY A 395 -1.11 16.43 0.43
N ASP A 396 -2.17 17.05 0.96
CA ASP A 396 -3.55 16.87 0.50
C ASP A 396 -3.90 17.69 -0.76
N ARG A 397 -2.98 18.57 -1.19
CA ARG A 397 -3.11 19.46 -2.36
C ARG A 397 -4.34 20.39 -2.31
N SER A 398 -4.90 20.63 -1.12
CA SER A 398 -6.22 21.29 -0.94
C SER A 398 -6.23 22.81 -1.20
N GLU A 399 -5.11 23.49 -1.02
CA GLU A 399 -4.96 24.92 -1.32
C GLU A 399 -3.76 25.17 -2.24
N PRO A 400 -3.88 26.04 -3.26
CA PRO A 400 -2.76 26.34 -4.14
C PRO A 400 -1.63 26.98 -3.34
N TYR A 401 -0.48 26.32 -3.32
CA TYR A 401 0.73 26.86 -2.72
C TYR A 401 1.06 28.20 -3.40
N MET A 402 0.96 29.32 -2.69
CA MET A 402 1.15 30.68 -3.23
C MET A 402 0.33 31.00 -4.50
N SER A 403 -0.98 31.20 -4.32
CA SER A 403 -1.94 31.58 -5.38
C SER A 403 -1.57 32.81 -6.22
N ASP A 404 -0.63 33.64 -5.76
CA ASP A 404 -0.22 34.86 -6.47
C ASP A 404 0.80 34.59 -7.58
N ILE A 405 1.46 33.42 -7.59
CA ILE A 405 2.47 33.05 -8.61
C ILE A 405 2.06 31.87 -9.49
N TYR A 406 1.06 31.09 -9.06
CA TYR A 406 0.56 29.92 -9.79
C TYR A 406 -0.94 30.02 -10.05
N SER A 407 -1.34 29.75 -11.29
CA SER A 407 -2.75 29.62 -11.67
C SER A 407 -3.08 28.17 -12.02
N PHE A 408 -3.93 27.54 -11.23
CA PHE A 408 -4.32 26.13 -11.42
C PHE A 408 -5.57 26.04 -12.29
N ASN A 409 -5.46 25.35 -13.42
CA ASN A 409 -6.55 25.11 -14.36
C ASN A 409 -6.71 23.60 -14.58
N ARG A 410 -7.67 23.02 -13.87
CA ARG A 410 -8.04 21.62 -14.04
C ARG A 410 -8.77 21.43 -15.37
N LEU A 411 -8.27 20.53 -16.20
CA LEU A 411 -8.83 20.24 -17.50
C LEU A 411 -10.03 19.28 -17.39
N ALA A 412 -10.95 19.39 -18.35
CA ALA A 412 -12.11 18.51 -18.49
C ALA A 412 -12.27 18.09 -19.97
N PRO A 413 -12.85 16.90 -20.24
CA PRO A 413 -13.05 16.36 -21.60
C PRO A 413 -13.79 17.27 -22.59
#